data_AF-A0A839WFU6-F1
#
_entry.id   AF-A0A839WFU6-F1
#
_cell.length_a   1.000
_cell.length_b   1.000
_cell.length_c   1.000
_cell.angle_alpha   90.00
_cell.angle_beta   90.00
_cell.angle_gamma   90.00
#
_symmetry.space_group_name_H-M   'P 1'
#
loop_
_entity.id
_entity.type
_entity.pdbx_description
1 polymer ?
#
loop_
_entity_poly.entity_id
_entity_poly.type
_entity_poly.pdbx_seq_one_letter_code
_entity_poly.pdbx_strand_id
1 'polypeptide(L)'
;MDSVTGSNRTNDAQYVPFSSFRHKGGMMRRHAPPRYYHTRVKRSVTGLYDTWLILGGHQWEDDRLVEREAVSLQITGTNGQLPRRALQSTLLDRCEQVVSTRLSVRNLCKPTLPVYPPAEDRFHWRVLSHLGSGFLNMMSTAEVLRGTLALYNWQEDELNTRRLEAIQHVEHHRLQRFEQGFLLRGLDIEVTLDSNGFTGEGDIHLFGEMLNRFFALYADMNQFNQLTLIVQPEGKCIRWKENHSPRLPG
;
A
#
# COMPACT_ATOMS: atom_id res chain seq x y z
N MET A 1 16.22 4.76 5.82
CA MET A 1 17.58 5.22 5.48
C MET A 1 17.52 5.76 4.09
N ASP A 2 17.89 7.03 3.96
CA ASP A 2 17.65 7.81 2.76
C ASP A 2 18.90 7.83 1.88
N SER A 3 20.08 7.91 2.50
CA SER A 3 21.36 7.78 1.82
C SER A 3 22.46 7.28 2.75
N VAL A 4 23.48 6.65 2.16
CA VAL A 4 24.67 6.15 2.86
C VAL A 4 25.90 6.56 2.06
N THR A 5 26.81 7.30 2.69
CA THR A 5 28.08 7.74 2.09
C THR A 5 29.21 7.42 3.04
N GLY A 6 30.23 6.72 2.56
CA GLY A 6 31.49 6.51 3.26
C GLY A 6 32.50 7.61 2.92
N SER A 7 33.40 7.89 3.85
CA SER A 7 34.59 8.70 3.61
C SER A 7 35.82 7.90 4.04
N ASN A 8 36.72 7.63 3.09
CA ASN A 8 38.06 7.11 3.35
C ASN A 8 39.08 8.25 3.23
N ARG A 9 40.32 8.04 3.72
CA ARG A 9 41.39 9.06 3.73
C ARG A 9 41.69 9.68 2.35
N THR A 10 41.27 9.05 1.26
CA THR A 10 41.61 9.44 -0.11
C THR A 10 40.42 9.60 -1.06
N ASN A 11 39.23 9.08 -0.76
CA ASN A 11 38.06 9.14 -1.67
C ASN A 11 36.73 9.07 -0.91
N ASP A 12 35.72 9.75 -1.47
CA ASP A 12 34.32 9.59 -1.09
C ASP A 12 33.76 8.29 -1.68
N ALA A 13 33.03 7.54 -0.86
CA ALA A 13 32.43 6.26 -1.21
C ALA A 13 30.91 6.37 -1.22
N GLN A 14 30.29 6.22 -2.40
CA GLN A 14 28.83 6.24 -2.51
C GLN A 14 28.27 4.81 -2.48
N TYR A 15 27.28 4.56 -1.62
CA TYR A 15 26.59 3.27 -1.55
C TYR A 15 25.23 3.32 -2.24
N VAL A 16 24.93 2.30 -3.04
CA VAL A 16 23.65 2.19 -3.75
C VAL A 16 22.66 1.31 -2.98
N PRO A 17 21.37 1.65 -2.86
CA PRO A 17 20.40 0.79 -2.17
C PRO A 17 20.23 -0.55 -2.87
N PHE A 18 20.29 -1.66 -2.14
CA PHE A 18 20.18 -3.02 -2.69
C PHE A 18 18.88 -3.27 -3.47
N SER A 19 17.77 -2.64 -3.07
CA SER A 19 16.48 -2.73 -3.77
C SER A 19 16.52 -2.20 -5.21
N SER A 20 17.36 -1.20 -5.49
CA SER A 20 17.39 -0.49 -6.79
C SER A 20 17.75 -1.38 -7.99
N PHE A 21 18.59 -2.40 -7.78
CA PHE A 21 18.98 -3.34 -8.83
C PHE A 21 18.32 -4.71 -8.67
N ARG A 22 17.85 -5.08 -7.47
CA ARG A 22 17.05 -6.30 -7.29
C ARG A 22 15.67 -6.18 -7.96
N HIS A 23 15.04 -5.01 -7.90
CA HIS A 23 13.72 -4.77 -8.49
C HIS A 23 13.74 -4.78 -10.02
N LYS A 24 14.92 -4.74 -10.66
CA LYS A 24 15.10 -4.86 -12.11
C LYS A 24 15.21 -6.31 -12.60
N GLY A 25 15.01 -7.30 -11.70
CA GLY A 25 14.86 -8.71 -12.06
C GLY A 25 16.14 -9.38 -12.57
N GLY A 26 16.92 -10.00 -11.67
CA GLY A 26 17.86 -11.11 -11.93
C GLY A 26 19.08 -10.89 -12.85
N MET A 27 18.94 -10.16 -13.96
CA MET A 27 19.97 -9.94 -14.98
C MET A 27 21.15 -9.09 -14.50
N MET A 28 21.05 -8.47 -13.32
CA MET A 28 22.13 -7.67 -12.73
C MET A 28 23.06 -8.43 -11.78
N ARG A 29 23.03 -9.78 -11.68
CA ARG A 29 24.09 -10.50 -10.92
C ARG A 29 25.51 -10.18 -11.41
N ARG A 30 25.67 -9.82 -12.69
CA ARG A 30 26.95 -9.37 -13.28
C ARG A 30 27.17 -7.84 -13.27
N HIS A 31 26.14 -7.07 -12.91
CA HIS A 31 26.15 -5.59 -12.91
C HIS A 31 25.81 -5.03 -11.52
N ALA A 32 26.03 -5.81 -10.46
CA ALA A 32 25.82 -5.35 -9.11
C ALA A 32 26.75 -4.15 -8.86
N PRO A 33 26.24 -3.03 -8.31
CA PRO A 33 27.07 -1.89 -7.97
C PRO A 33 28.26 -2.30 -7.10
N PRO A 34 29.41 -1.62 -7.23
CA PRO A 34 30.61 -1.95 -6.48
C PRO A 34 30.45 -1.83 -4.97
N ARG A 35 29.57 -0.92 -4.53
CA ARG A 35 29.13 -0.75 -3.15
C ARG A 35 27.62 -0.65 -3.10
N TYR A 36 27.01 -1.40 -2.21
CA TYR A 36 25.60 -1.33 -1.93
C TYR A 36 25.32 -1.45 -0.44
N TYR A 37 24.13 -1.01 -0.04
CA TYR A 37 23.66 -1.18 1.32
C TYR A 37 22.26 -1.80 1.34
N HIS A 38 21.99 -2.55 2.40
CA HIS A 38 20.69 -3.13 2.68
C HIS A 38 20.32 -2.86 4.14
N THR A 39 19.07 -2.50 4.37
CA THR A 39 18.56 -2.26 5.72
C THR A 39 17.57 -3.32 6.14
N ARG A 40 17.65 -3.78 7.39
CA ARG A 40 16.63 -4.62 8.01
C ARG A 40 16.08 -3.91 9.24
N VAL A 41 14.76 -3.94 9.40
CA VAL A 41 14.10 -3.43 10.59
C VAL A 41 13.52 -4.61 11.35
N LYS A 42 13.78 -4.69 12.65
CA LYS A 42 13.25 -5.75 13.52
C LYS A 42 12.71 -5.13 14.80
N ARG A 43 11.55 -5.62 15.25
CA ARG A 43 10.99 -5.21 16.54
C ARG A 43 11.82 -5.81 17.67
N SER A 44 12.25 -4.95 18.59
CA SER A 44 13.02 -5.26 19.79
C SER A 44 12.11 -5.72 20.93
N VAL A 45 12.70 -6.25 22.01
CA VAL A 45 11.98 -6.68 23.23
C VAL A 45 11.28 -5.52 23.95
N THR A 46 11.78 -4.29 23.78
CA THR A 46 11.16 -3.05 24.29
C THR A 46 9.93 -2.61 23.48
N GLY A 47 9.63 -3.31 22.38
CA GLY A 47 8.58 -2.95 21.44
C GLY A 47 8.95 -1.81 20.49
N LEU A 48 10.16 -1.25 20.58
CA LEU A 48 10.74 -0.33 19.60
C LEU A 48 11.32 -1.10 18.40
N TYR A 49 11.70 -0.39 17.34
CA TYR A 49 12.28 -0.99 16.15
C TYR A 49 13.78 -0.71 16.04
N ASP A 50 14.56 -1.78 15.96
CA ASP A 50 16.00 -1.72 15.70
C ASP A 50 16.24 -1.75 14.19
N THR A 51 17.06 -0.81 13.71
CA THR A 51 17.45 -0.73 12.29
C THR A 51 18.88 -1.21 12.13
N TRP A 52 19.06 -2.24 11.30
CA TRP A 52 20.34 -2.82 10.95
C TRP A 52 20.77 -2.32 9.58
N LEU A 53 21.98 -1.79 9.48
CA LEU A 53 22.64 -1.46 8.23
C LEU A 53 23.60 -2.58 7.86
N ILE A 54 23.48 -3.08 6.64
CA ILE A 54 24.35 -4.10 6.07
C ILE A 54 25.01 -3.48 4.84
N LEU A 55 26.33 -3.38 4.86
CA LEU A 55 27.13 -2.94 3.73
C LEU A 55 27.61 -4.17 2.95
N GLY A 56 27.74 -4.03 1.63
CA GLY A 56 28.23 -5.09 0.76
C GLY A 56 28.66 -4.58 -0.61
N GLY A 57 29.21 -5.49 -1.42
CA GLY A 57 29.76 -5.19 -2.73
C GLY A 57 31.25 -5.49 -2.78
N HIS A 58 31.74 -5.90 -3.96
CA HIS A 58 33.11 -6.38 -4.13
C HIS A 58 34.16 -5.32 -3.74
N GLN A 59 33.96 -4.06 -4.12
CA GLN A 59 34.88 -2.97 -3.71
C GLN A 59 34.81 -2.69 -2.20
N TRP A 60 33.66 -2.89 -1.56
CA TRP A 60 33.59 -2.78 -0.09
C TRP A 60 34.36 -3.91 0.59
N GLU A 61 34.29 -5.13 0.07
CA GLU A 61 35.02 -6.29 0.59
C GLU A 61 36.54 -6.13 0.43
N ASP A 62 37.00 -5.63 -0.73
CA ASP A 62 38.41 -5.32 -0.98
C ASP A 62 38.92 -4.23 -0.02
N ASP A 63 38.08 -3.22 0.26
CA ASP A 63 38.39 -2.11 1.16
C ASP A 63 38.31 -2.48 2.66
N ARG A 64 37.78 -3.66 3.05
CA ARG A 64 37.78 -4.10 4.46
C ARG A 64 39.19 -4.26 5.05
N LEU A 65 40.22 -4.28 4.20
CA LEU A 65 41.62 -4.27 4.60
C LEU A 65 42.06 -2.91 5.20
N VAL A 66 41.26 -1.85 5.02
CA VAL A 66 41.46 -0.54 5.66
C VAL A 66 40.87 -0.56 7.07
N GLU A 67 41.68 -0.28 8.09
CA GLU A 67 41.28 -0.43 9.50
C GLU A 67 40.10 0.45 9.94
N ARG A 68 39.82 1.57 9.24
CA ARG A 68 38.75 2.53 9.60
C ARG A 68 38.16 3.22 8.37
N GLU A 69 36.89 2.94 8.08
CA GLU A 69 36.01 3.74 7.21
C GLU A 69 34.98 4.45 8.08
N ALA A 70 34.80 5.77 7.88
CA ALA A 70 33.72 6.51 8.52
C ALA A 70 32.51 6.53 7.57
N VAL A 71 31.33 6.18 8.07
CA VAL A 71 30.09 6.16 7.29
C VAL A 71 29.14 7.23 7.80
N SER A 72 28.76 8.13 6.91
CA SER A 72 27.71 9.12 7.12
C SER A 72 26.36 8.57 6.66
N LEU A 73 25.35 8.77 7.49
CA LEU A 73 24.01 8.19 7.33
C LEU A 73 22.97 9.30 7.35
N GLN A 74 22.13 9.36 6.30
CA GLN A 74 20.94 10.19 6.31
C GLN A 74 19.73 9.33 6.68
N ILE A 75 19.10 9.65 7.81
CA ILE A 75 18.03 8.82 8.40
C ILE A 75 16.84 9.70 8.75
N THR A 76 15.72 9.49 8.06
CA THR A 76 14.41 9.99 8.51
C THR A 76 13.86 9.07 9.62
N GLY A 77 13.49 9.69 10.75
CA GLY A 77 12.90 9.01 11.90
C GLY A 77 11.48 9.51 12.20
N THR A 78 10.73 8.72 12.98
CA THR A 78 9.45 9.11 13.55
C THR A 78 9.40 8.71 15.02
N ASN A 79 8.55 9.39 15.79
CA ASN A 79 8.34 9.06 17.20
C ASN A 79 7.37 7.88 17.32
N GLY A 80 7.83 6.77 17.89
CA GLY A 80 7.04 5.54 18.02
C GLY A 80 6.03 5.61 19.17
N GLN A 81 6.41 5.07 20.33
CA GLN A 81 5.52 4.94 21.48
C GLN A 81 5.33 6.28 22.20
N LEU A 82 4.43 7.13 21.68
CA LEU A 82 3.95 8.33 22.36
C LEU A 82 2.56 8.10 22.98
N PRO A 83 2.31 8.57 24.21
CA PRO A 83 0.99 8.42 24.83
C PRO A 83 -0.07 9.25 24.09
N ARG A 84 -1.27 8.67 23.87
CA ARG A 84 -2.42 9.34 23.23
C ARG A 84 -2.71 10.73 23.81
N ARG A 85 -2.58 10.89 25.12
CA ARG A 85 -2.83 12.18 25.82
C ARG A 85 -1.86 13.28 25.35
N ALA A 86 -0.59 12.95 25.13
CA ALA A 86 0.38 13.91 24.64
C ALA A 86 0.02 14.40 23.23
N LEU A 87 -0.45 13.50 22.35
CA LEU A 87 -0.86 13.84 20.98
C LEU A 87 -2.15 14.69 20.93
N GLN A 88 -3.11 14.43 21.83
CA GLN A 88 -4.34 15.23 21.90
C GLN A 88 -4.10 16.66 22.40
N SER A 89 -3.12 16.84 23.30
CA SER A 89 -2.69 18.16 23.77
C SER A 89 -1.67 18.84 22.86
N THR A 90 -1.21 18.16 21.79
CA THR A 90 -0.22 18.74 20.87
C THR A 90 -0.91 19.79 20.01
N LEU A 91 -0.59 21.05 20.26
CA LEU A 91 -0.99 22.17 19.41
C LEU A 91 0.07 22.37 18.33
N LEU A 92 -0.34 22.18 17.08
CA LEU A 92 0.43 22.60 15.91
C LEU A 92 -0.07 23.99 15.53
N ASP A 93 0.54 25.03 16.11
CA ASP A 93 0.13 26.43 15.98
C ASP A 93 1.20 27.34 15.36
N ARG A 94 2.38 26.77 15.05
CA ARG A 94 3.51 27.47 14.44
C ARG A 94 4.00 26.73 13.20
N CYS A 95 4.41 27.50 12.20
CA CYS A 95 5.14 27.04 11.03
C CYS A 95 6.52 27.71 11.02
N GLU A 96 7.54 27.02 10.51
CA GLU A 96 8.83 27.64 10.25
C GLU A 96 8.66 28.76 9.21
N GLN A 97 9.20 29.94 9.51
CA GLN A 97 9.03 31.13 8.67
C GLN A 97 9.94 31.06 7.44
N VAL A 98 9.56 30.23 6.46
CA VAL A 98 10.26 30.10 5.17
C VAL A 98 9.85 31.20 4.18
N VAL A 99 8.68 31.81 4.39
CA VAL A 99 8.10 32.85 3.53
C VAL A 99 7.94 34.15 4.33
N SER A 100 8.03 35.31 3.67
CA SER A 100 7.87 36.62 4.31
C SER A 100 6.45 36.86 4.87
N THR A 101 5.44 36.22 4.32
CA THR A 101 4.05 36.30 4.77
C THR A 101 3.83 35.53 6.07
N ARG A 102 3.16 36.14 7.05
CA ARG A 102 2.77 35.45 8.29
C ARG A 102 1.61 34.48 8.02
N LEU A 103 1.80 33.22 8.41
CA LEU A 103 0.79 32.18 8.30
C LEU A 103 0.20 31.88 9.68
N SER A 104 -1.13 31.73 9.76
CA SER A 104 -1.81 31.19 10.94
C SER A 104 -1.99 29.68 10.78
N VAL A 105 -1.54 28.89 11.75
CA VAL A 105 -1.69 27.44 11.73
C VAL A 105 -2.73 27.02 12.75
N ARG A 106 -3.63 26.12 12.35
CA ARG A 106 -4.62 25.51 13.24
C ARG A 106 -4.83 24.06 12.85
N ASN A 107 -4.96 23.20 13.85
CA ASN A 107 -5.31 21.81 13.62
C ASN A 107 -6.82 21.65 13.33
N LEU A 108 -7.15 20.96 12.24
CA LEU A 108 -8.53 20.70 11.81
C LEU A 108 -9.11 19.45 12.47
N CYS A 109 -8.28 18.45 12.75
CA CYS A 109 -8.70 17.16 13.31
C CYS A 109 -7.65 16.62 14.28
N LYS A 110 -8.04 15.78 15.24
CA LYS A 110 -7.08 15.20 16.19
C LYS A 110 -6.04 14.36 15.43
N PRO A 111 -4.73 14.48 15.73
CA PRO A 111 -3.71 13.64 15.13
C PRO A 111 -4.00 12.16 15.43
N THR A 112 -3.83 11.31 14.44
CA THR A 112 -4.02 9.86 14.59
C THR A 112 -2.84 9.24 15.33
N LEU A 113 -3.05 8.05 15.91
CA LEU A 113 -1.93 7.25 16.39
C LEU A 113 -1.17 6.59 15.25
N PRO A 114 0.13 6.28 15.45
CA PRO A 114 0.85 5.38 14.58
C PRO A 114 0.11 4.04 14.44
N VAL A 115 -0.02 3.58 13.19
CA VAL A 115 -0.60 2.28 12.85
C VAL A 115 0.49 1.41 12.28
N TYR A 116 0.67 0.22 12.85
CA TYR A 116 1.62 -0.76 12.36
C TYR A 116 0.88 -1.87 11.63
N PRO A 117 1.43 -2.41 10.52
CA PRO A 117 0.78 -3.49 9.80
C PRO A 117 0.70 -4.75 10.67
N PRO A 118 -0.36 -5.56 10.53
CA PRO A 118 -0.46 -6.86 11.20
C PRO A 118 0.72 -7.77 10.85
N ALA A 119 1.26 -8.48 11.84
CA ALA A 119 2.40 -9.39 11.66
C ALA A 119 2.04 -10.88 11.82
N GLU A 120 0.78 -11.19 12.12
CA GLU A 120 0.29 -12.51 12.49
C GLU A 120 -0.37 -13.25 11.30
N ASP A 121 -0.81 -14.50 11.50
CA ASP A 121 -1.75 -15.23 10.64
C ASP A 121 -1.47 -15.26 9.13
N ARG A 122 -0.19 -15.41 8.76
CA ARG A 122 0.24 -15.46 7.35
C ARG A 122 -0.24 -14.23 6.56
N PHE A 123 -0.44 -13.09 7.24
CA PHE A 123 -0.91 -11.83 6.64
C PHE A 123 -0.15 -11.49 5.35
N HIS A 124 1.18 -11.52 5.40
CA HIS A 124 2.04 -11.24 4.26
C HIS A 124 1.78 -12.17 3.07
N TRP A 125 1.49 -13.45 3.31
CA TRP A 125 1.16 -14.39 2.24
C TRP A 125 -0.21 -14.09 1.62
N ARG A 126 -1.22 -13.75 2.44
CA ARG A 126 -2.52 -13.30 1.94
C ARG A 126 -2.40 -12.02 1.12
N VAL A 127 -1.52 -11.09 1.52
CA VAL A 127 -1.20 -9.90 0.74
C VAL A 127 -0.61 -10.29 -0.62
N LEU A 128 0.43 -11.12 -0.63
CA LEU A 128 1.05 -11.56 -1.89
C LEU A 128 0.09 -12.33 -2.80
N SER A 129 -0.78 -13.17 -2.24
CA SER A 129 -1.74 -13.97 -3.00
C SER A 129 -2.76 -13.12 -3.76
N HIS A 130 -3.28 -12.04 -3.17
CA HIS A 130 -4.31 -11.23 -3.83
C HIS A 130 -3.75 -10.23 -4.85
N LEU A 131 -2.43 -10.05 -4.94
CA LEU A 131 -1.80 -9.18 -5.94
C LEU A 131 -1.75 -9.80 -7.34
N GLY A 132 -1.95 -11.12 -7.46
CA GLY A 132 -1.94 -11.81 -8.75
C GLY A 132 -3.17 -11.46 -9.60
N SER A 133 -2.99 -11.31 -10.91
CA SER A 133 -4.07 -10.96 -11.84
C SER A 133 -5.24 -11.96 -11.80
N GLY A 134 -4.92 -13.25 -11.66
CA GLY A 134 -5.91 -14.34 -11.58
C GLY A 134 -6.78 -14.33 -10.32
N PHE A 135 -6.43 -13.55 -9.29
CA PHE A 135 -7.16 -13.52 -8.02
C PHE A 135 -8.58 -12.96 -8.17
N LEU A 136 -8.82 -12.11 -9.17
CA LEU A 136 -10.16 -11.57 -9.46
C LEU A 136 -11.20 -12.69 -9.65
N ASN A 137 -10.82 -13.80 -10.30
CA ASN A 137 -11.74 -14.92 -10.51
C ASN A 137 -12.11 -15.65 -9.20
N MET A 138 -11.26 -15.58 -8.17
CA MET A 138 -11.53 -16.17 -6.85
C MET A 138 -12.39 -15.25 -5.98
N MET A 139 -12.40 -13.93 -6.24
CA MET A 139 -13.22 -12.94 -5.52
C MET A 139 -14.69 -12.94 -5.94
N SER A 140 -15.26 -14.10 -6.24
CA SER A 140 -16.65 -14.25 -6.69
C SER A 140 -17.65 -14.48 -5.56
N THR A 141 -17.24 -14.30 -4.30
CA THR A 141 -18.11 -14.45 -3.13
C THR A 141 -17.87 -13.32 -2.13
N ALA A 142 -18.90 -12.99 -1.35
CA ALA A 142 -18.80 -11.96 -0.33
C ALA A 142 -17.75 -12.29 0.74
N GLU A 143 -17.57 -13.56 1.09
CA GLU A 143 -16.57 -13.99 2.06
C GLU A 143 -15.14 -13.67 1.60
N VAL A 144 -14.81 -13.98 0.34
CA VAL A 144 -13.47 -13.72 -0.21
C VAL A 144 -13.24 -12.22 -0.36
N LEU A 145 -14.23 -11.46 -0.82
CA LEU A 145 -14.13 -10.01 -0.92
C LEU A 145 -13.91 -9.36 0.46
N ARG A 146 -14.74 -9.71 1.46
CA ARG A 146 -14.58 -9.25 2.85
C ARG A 146 -13.21 -9.62 3.41
N GLY A 147 -12.77 -10.87 3.21
CA GLY A 147 -11.48 -11.36 3.67
C GLY A 147 -10.30 -10.66 3.00
N THR A 148 -10.46 -10.19 1.76
CA THR A 148 -9.43 -9.43 1.03
C THR A 148 -9.40 -7.97 1.50
N LEU A 149 -10.56 -7.31 1.60
CA LEU A 149 -10.65 -5.93 2.08
C LEU A 149 -10.24 -5.80 3.56
N ALA A 150 -10.48 -6.83 4.38
CA ALA A 150 -10.03 -6.88 5.76
C ALA A 150 -8.50 -6.78 5.91
N LEU A 151 -7.72 -7.13 4.89
CA LEU A 151 -6.26 -6.95 4.89
C LEU A 151 -5.84 -5.48 4.97
N TYR A 152 -6.75 -4.54 4.71
CA TYR A 152 -6.53 -3.10 4.77
C TYR A 152 -7.09 -2.47 6.07
N ASN A 153 -7.85 -3.22 6.88
CA ASN A 153 -8.41 -2.72 8.14
C ASN A 153 -7.45 -2.94 9.32
N TRP A 154 -6.32 -2.23 9.34
CA TRP A 154 -5.27 -2.43 10.37
C TRP A 154 -5.60 -1.85 11.75
N GLN A 155 -6.60 -0.98 11.84
CA GLN A 155 -7.01 -0.35 13.10
C GLN A 155 -8.18 -1.08 13.78
N GLU A 156 -8.75 -2.10 13.13
CA GLU A 156 -9.95 -2.81 13.59
C GLU A 156 -11.09 -1.84 13.98
N ASP A 157 -11.24 -0.76 13.20
CA ASP A 157 -12.28 0.23 13.44
C ASP A 157 -13.67 -0.41 13.28
N GLU A 158 -14.52 -0.28 14.30
CA GLU A 158 -15.88 -0.80 14.31
C GLU A 158 -16.68 -0.33 13.09
N LEU A 159 -16.48 0.92 12.63
CA LEU A 159 -17.16 1.43 11.45
C LEU A 159 -16.72 0.67 10.19
N ASN A 160 -15.43 0.36 10.05
CA ASN A 160 -14.94 -0.42 8.92
C ASN A 160 -15.43 -1.86 9.00
N THR A 161 -15.46 -2.45 10.19
CA THR A 161 -16.01 -3.80 10.39
C THR A 161 -17.48 -3.87 9.99
N ARG A 162 -18.30 -2.89 10.40
CA ARG A 162 -19.71 -2.80 9.98
C ARG A 162 -19.87 -2.64 8.48
N ARG A 163 -19.06 -1.80 7.82
CA ARG A 163 -19.06 -1.66 6.35
C ARG A 163 -18.68 -2.97 5.64
N LEU A 164 -17.70 -3.71 6.18
CA LEU A 164 -17.30 -5.01 5.63
C LEU A 164 -18.42 -6.04 5.80
N GLU A 165 -19.03 -6.11 6.98
CA GLU A 165 -20.16 -7.01 7.27
C GLU A 165 -21.40 -6.69 6.41
N ALA A 166 -21.56 -5.42 6.00
CA ALA A 166 -22.62 -4.98 5.11
C ALA A 166 -22.50 -5.51 3.68
N ILE A 167 -21.34 -6.06 3.28
CA ILE A 167 -21.21 -6.76 2.00
C ILE A 167 -21.93 -8.10 2.14
N GLN A 168 -23.15 -8.18 1.60
CA GLN A 168 -24.00 -9.37 1.75
C GLN A 168 -23.70 -10.42 0.69
N HIS A 169 -23.60 -9.99 -0.57
CA HIS A 169 -23.46 -10.91 -1.72
C HIS A 169 -22.53 -10.35 -2.79
N VAL A 170 -21.91 -11.25 -3.55
CA VAL A 170 -21.09 -10.92 -4.72
C VAL A 170 -21.40 -11.91 -5.82
N GLU A 171 -21.70 -11.41 -7.01
CA GLU A 171 -21.92 -12.21 -8.22
C GLU A 171 -21.08 -11.71 -9.38
N HIS A 172 -20.70 -12.64 -10.25
CA HIS A 172 -19.94 -12.36 -11.46
C HIS A 172 -20.76 -12.72 -12.68
N HIS A 173 -21.01 -11.73 -13.55
CA HIS A 173 -21.66 -11.93 -14.83
C HIS A 173 -20.67 -11.72 -15.96
N ARG A 174 -20.60 -12.68 -16.88
CA ARG A 174 -19.74 -12.55 -18.06
C ARG A 174 -20.43 -11.63 -19.07
N LEU A 175 -19.70 -10.60 -19.50
CA LEU A 175 -20.13 -9.71 -20.58
C LEU A 175 -19.38 -10.06 -21.86
N GLN A 176 -20.08 -10.03 -22.99
CA GLN A 176 -19.50 -10.23 -24.31
C GLN A 176 -20.17 -9.26 -25.29
N ARG A 177 -19.37 -8.49 -26.02
CA ARG A 177 -19.86 -7.63 -27.10
C ARG A 177 -18.90 -7.63 -28.28
N PHE A 178 -19.43 -7.43 -29.47
CA PHE A 178 -18.60 -7.18 -30.64
C PHE A 178 -18.33 -5.68 -30.78
N GLU A 179 -17.07 -5.31 -30.94
CA GLU A 179 -16.63 -3.92 -31.12
C GLU A 179 -15.58 -3.88 -32.23
N GLN A 180 -15.83 -3.10 -33.29
CA GLN A 180 -14.95 -2.96 -34.46
C GLN A 180 -14.50 -4.30 -35.10
N GLY A 181 -15.39 -5.31 -35.08
CA GLY A 181 -15.10 -6.64 -35.64
C GLY A 181 -14.37 -7.60 -34.70
N PHE A 182 -14.05 -7.19 -33.47
CA PHE A 182 -13.44 -8.04 -32.44
C PHE A 182 -14.43 -8.37 -31.33
N LEU A 183 -14.32 -9.56 -30.74
CA LEU A 183 -15.09 -9.95 -29.57
C LEU A 183 -14.42 -9.43 -28.31
N LEU A 184 -15.02 -8.44 -27.66
CA LEU A 184 -14.59 -7.91 -26.38
C LEU A 184 -15.24 -8.69 -25.23
N ARG A 185 -14.43 -9.12 -24.27
CA ARG A 185 -14.86 -9.87 -23.08
C ARG A 185 -14.82 -8.96 -21.85
N GLY A 186 -15.82 -9.09 -20.98
CA GLY A 186 -15.90 -8.34 -19.74
C GLY A 186 -16.40 -9.18 -18.56
N LEU A 187 -16.17 -8.66 -17.36
CA LEU A 187 -16.74 -9.16 -16.10
C LEU A 187 -17.54 -8.05 -15.44
N ASP A 188 -18.85 -8.23 -15.28
CA ASP A 188 -19.65 -7.41 -14.36
C ASP A 188 -19.54 -8.04 -12.96
N ILE A 189 -19.08 -7.26 -12.01
CA ILE A 189 -18.95 -7.63 -10.60
C ILE A 189 -20.08 -6.94 -9.88
N GLU A 190 -21.11 -7.71 -9.55
CA GLU A 190 -22.26 -7.23 -8.81
C GLU A 190 -22.01 -7.46 -7.31
N VAL A 191 -22.12 -6.40 -6.51
CA VAL A 191 -21.95 -6.46 -5.07
C VAL A 191 -23.20 -5.91 -4.39
N THR A 192 -23.82 -6.74 -3.56
CA THR A 192 -25.00 -6.38 -2.80
C THR A 192 -24.60 -5.89 -1.42
N LEU A 193 -25.04 -4.69 -1.07
CA LEU A 193 -24.71 -4.00 0.18
C LEU A 193 -25.97 -3.78 1.03
N ASP A 194 -25.85 -3.97 2.35
CA ASP A 194 -26.82 -3.51 3.34
C ASP A 194 -26.57 -2.03 3.67
N SER A 195 -27.53 -1.15 3.40
CA SER A 195 -27.40 0.28 3.67
C SER A 195 -27.18 0.59 5.16
N ASN A 196 -27.61 -0.29 6.08
CA ASN A 196 -27.51 -0.08 7.52
C ASN A 196 -26.07 -0.11 8.05
N GLY A 197 -25.13 -0.69 7.30
CA GLY A 197 -23.71 -0.69 7.66
C GLY A 197 -22.96 0.58 7.28
N PHE A 198 -23.63 1.53 6.61
CA PHE A 198 -23.02 2.76 6.09
C PHE A 198 -23.62 4.01 6.75
N THR A 199 -22.84 5.09 6.77
CA THR A 199 -23.27 6.39 7.35
C THR A 199 -24.08 7.25 6.38
N GLY A 200 -24.84 6.59 5.48
CA GLY A 200 -25.68 7.21 4.45
C GLY A 200 -25.11 7.09 3.02
N GLU A 201 -25.82 7.67 2.06
CA GLU A 201 -25.53 7.58 0.62
C GLU A 201 -24.10 8.00 0.24
N GLY A 202 -23.58 9.06 0.87
CA GLY A 202 -22.23 9.55 0.57
C GLY A 202 -21.14 8.52 0.89
N ASP A 203 -21.32 7.75 1.97
CA ASP A 203 -20.40 6.68 2.39
C ASP A 203 -20.47 5.51 1.40
N ILE A 204 -21.68 5.13 0.96
CA ILE A 204 -21.90 4.08 -0.04
C ILE A 204 -21.25 4.45 -1.39
N HIS A 205 -21.46 5.68 -1.86
CA HIS A 205 -20.88 6.16 -3.12
C HIS A 205 -19.34 6.23 -3.06
N LEU A 206 -18.78 6.72 -1.94
CA LEU A 206 -17.33 6.76 -1.76
C LEU A 206 -16.73 5.35 -1.69
N PHE A 207 -17.39 4.45 -0.95
CA PHE A 207 -17.00 3.04 -0.89
C PHE A 207 -17.02 2.39 -2.28
N GLY A 208 -18.10 2.59 -3.05
CA GLY A 208 -18.23 2.07 -4.41
C GLY A 208 -17.18 2.64 -5.38
N GLU A 209 -16.87 3.93 -5.30
CA GLU A 209 -15.82 4.55 -6.11
C GLU A 209 -14.43 3.96 -5.79
N MET A 210 -14.13 3.78 -4.50
CA MET A 210 -12.89 3.13 -4.07
C MET A 210 -12.82 1.67 -4.51
N LEU A 211 -13.93 0.95 -4.41
CA LEU A 211 -14.04 -0.45 -4.83
C LEU A 211 -13.91 -0.59 -6.36
N ASN A 212 -14.47 0.34 -7.14
CA ASN A 212 -14.29 0.36 -8.58
C ASN A 212 -12.82 0.55 -8.96
N ARG A 213 -12.12 1.48 -8.29
CA ARG A 213 -10.68 1.68 -8.50
C ARG A 213 -9.85 0.47 -8.07
N PHE A 214 -10.25 -0.23 -7.02
CA PHE A 214 -9.64 -1.48 -6.60
C PHE A 214 -9.78 -2.55 -7.69
N PHE A 215 -10.99 -2.78 -8.21
CA PHE A 215 -11.20 -3.77 -9.28
C PHE A 215 -10.53 -3.39 -10.60
N ALA A 216 -10.41 -2.10 -10.90
CA ALA A 216 -9.67 -1.62 -12.07
C ALA A 216 -8.20 -2.09 -12.10
N LEU A 217 -7.59 -2.40 -10.94
CA LEU A 217 -6.23 -2.96 -10.87
C LEU A 217 -6.12 -4.36 -11.45
N TYR A 218 -7.23 -5.11 -11.52
CA TYR A 218 -7.32 -6.45 -12.10
C TYR A 218 -7.77 -6.44 -13.57
N ALA A 219 -7.99 -5.28 -14.17
CA ALA A 219 -8.30 -5.18 -15.59
C ALA A 219 -7.06 -5.50 -16.43
N ASP A 220 -7.25 -6.31 -17.47
CA ASP A 220 -6.20 -6.79 -18.36
C ASP A 220 -6.54 -6.48 -19.82
N MET A 221 -5.56 -6.56 -20.72
CA MET A 221 -5.73 -6.33 -22.16
C MET A 221 -6.83 -7.20 -22.78
N ASN A 222 -7.06 -8.39 -22.23
CA ASN A 222 -8.00 -9.36 -22.80
C ASN A 222 -9.40 -9.30 -22.16
N GLN A 223 -9.57 -8.57 -21.05
CA GLN A 223 -10.82 -8.56 -20.30
C GLN A 223 -10.97 -7.28 -19.49
N PHE A 224 -12.03 -6.52 -19.78
CA PHE A 224 -12.44 -5.39 -18.96
C PHE A 224 -13.24 -5.87 -17.75
N ASN A 225 -13.36 -5.04 -16.72
CA ASN A 225 -14.30 -5.28 -15.63
C ASN A 225 -15.19 -4.06 -15.37
N GLN A 226 -16.31 -4.28 -14.72
CA GLN A 226 -17.29 -3.27 -14.37
C GLN A 226 -17.82 -3.57 -12.98
N LEU A 227 -18.07 -2.52 -12.18
CA LEU A 227 -18.68 -2.65 -10.86
C LEU A 227 -20.16 -2.25 -10.93
N THR A 228 -21.01 -3.09 -10.36
CA THR A 228 -22.41 -2.81 -10.08
C THR A 228 -22.65 -2.99 -8.57
N LEU A 229 -23.23 -1.99 -7.92
CA LEU A 229 -23.69 -2.09 -6.54
C LEU A 229 -25.21 -2.17 -6.48
N ILE A 230 -25.73 -3.10 -5.68
CA ILE A 230 -27.14 -3.18 -5.33
C ILE A 230 -27.28 -2.84 -3.85
N VAL A 231 -27.93 -1.72 -3.55
CA VAL A 231 -28.13 -1.26 -2.17
C VAL A 231 -29.48 -1.75 -1.66
N GLN A 232 -29.45 -2.64 -0.67
CA GLN A 232 -30.62 -3.09 0.07
C GLN A 232 -30.88 -2.18 1.28
N PRO A 233 -32.15 -2.00 1.71
CA PRO A 233 -33.36 -2.68 1.22
C PRO A 233 -34.02 -2.00 0.01
N GLU A 234 -33.57 -0.80 -0.37
CA GLU A 234 -34.22 0.03 -1.39
C GLU A 234 -34.13 -0.54 -2.82
N GLY A 235 -33.20 -1.46 -3.06
CA GLY A 235 -32.96 -2.06 -4.38
C GLY A 235 -32.29 -1.11 -5.36
N LYS A 236 -31.68 -0.02 -4.86
CA LYS A 236 -31.03 0.99 -5.70
C LYS A 236 -29.79 0.38 -6.38
N CYS A 237 -29.77 0.43 -7.71
CA CYS A 237 -28.65 -0.03 -8.52
C CYS A 237 -27.75 1.15 -8.91
N ILE A 238 -26.46 1.05 -8.59
CA ILE A 238 -25.44 2.05 -8.93
C ILE A 238 -24.36 1.33 -9.73
N ARG A 239 -24.09 1.78 -10.95
CA ARG A 239 -23.13 1.15 -11.85
C ARG A 239 -22.04 2.11 -12.28
N TRP A 240 -20.80 1.66 -12.22
CA TRP A 240 -19.63 2.41 -12.68
C TRP A 240 -19.35 2.10 -14.15
N LYS A 241 -18.57 2.97 -14.79
CA LYS A 241 -18.07 2.73 -16.15
C LYS A 241 -17.13 1.51 -16.18
N GLU A 242 -16.97 0.94 -17.36
CA GLU A 242 -16.03 -0.15 -17.60
C GLU A 242 -14.58 0.30 -17.36
N ASN A 243 -13.81 -0.56 -16.72
CA ASN A 243 -12.38 -0.39 -16.51
C ASN A 243 -11.62 -1.17 -17.57
N HIS A 244 -11.00 -0.41 -18.48
CA HIS A 244 -10.15 -0.94 -19.54
C HIS A 244 -8.68 -0.66 -19.20
N SER A 245 -7.81 -1.63 -19.50
CA SER A 245 -6.39 -1.54 -19.20
C SER A 245 -5.59 -2.22 -20.31
N PRO A 246 -4.63 -1.54 -20.98
CA PRO A 246 -3.79 -2.15 -22.00
C PRO A 246 -2.62 -2.97 -21.39
N ARG A 247 -2.68 -3.28 -20.10
CA ARG A 247 -1.62 -4.03 -19.40
C ARG A 247 -1.63 -5.49 -19.87
N LEU A 248 -0.47 -6.13 -19.85
CA LEU A 248 -0.37 -7.57 -20.06
C LEU A 248 -0.76 -8.30 -18.77
N PRO A 249 -1.33 -9.51 -18.86
CA PRO A 249 -1.68 -10.29 -17.68
C PRO A 249 -0.40 -10.74 -16.97
N GLY A 250 -0.27 -10.36 -15.70
CA GLY A 250 0.89 -10.68 -14.84
C GLY A 250 0.68 -11.90 -13.96
#